data_AF-A0A2J5I400-F1
#
_entry.id   AF-A0A2J5I400-F1
#
_cell.length_a   1.000
_cell.length_b   1.000
_cell.length_c   1.000
_cell.angle_alpha   90.00
_cell.angle_beta   90.00
_cell.angle_gamma   90.00
#
_symmetry.space_group_name_H-M   'P 1'
#
loop_
_entity.id
_entity.type
_entity.pdbx_description
1 polymer ?
#
loop_
_entity_poly.entity_id
_entity_poly.type
_entity_poly.pdbx_seq_one_letter_code
_entity_poly.pdbx_strand_id
1 'polypeptide(L)'
;MFKPSQPMMARLRLTTKQVNGGYYKGNRTGSMGFFAKNGTYVIDWKKVRTFAVPEGLKEFKLTPFVTKLMTPTPTRYTQDIERNGREMTVPRAFGGKDYLDMWASDNGQEVLEQERLESQVAEKGAKPSQ
;
A
#
# COMPACT_ATOMS: atom_id res chain seq x y z
N MET A 1 -34.48 -15.73 -21.93
CA MET A 1 -33.33 -16.16 -21.09
C MET A 1 -32.89 -17.54 -21.54
N PHE A 2 -31.67 -17.66 -22.09
CA PHE A 2 -31.13 -18.92 -22.61
C PHE A 2 -30.90 -19.91 -21.46
N LYS A 3 -31.55 -21.07 -21.50
CA LYS A 3 -31.31 -22.17 -20.56
C LYS A 3 -30.38 -23.18 -21.24
N PRO A 4 -29.19 -23.45 -20.69
CA PRO A 4 -28.27 -24.47 -21.18
C PRO A 4 -28.95 -25.83 -21.39
N SER A 5 -28.52 -26.58 -22.41
CA SER A 5 -28.94 -27.96 -22.60
C SER A 5 -28.45 -28.85 -21.44
N GLN A 6 -29.21 -29.90 -21.12
CA GLN A 6 -28.91 -30.84 -20.03
C GLN A 6 -27.46 -31.39 -20.02
N PRO A 7 -26.86 -31.80 -21.17
CA PRO A 7 -25.46 -32.25 -21.19
C PRO A 7 -24.46 -31.12 -20.92
N MET A 8 -24.80 -29.87 -21.25
CA MET A 8 -23.97 -28.71 -20.95
C MET A 8 -24.00 -28.38 -19.45
N MET A 9 -25.14 -28.55 -18.77
CA MET A 9 -25.24 -28.36 -17.32
C MET A 9 -24.38 -29.35 -16.51
N ALA A 10 -24.17 -30.58 -17.00
CA ALA A 10 -23.36 -31.60 -16.33
C ALA A 10 -21.86 -31.28 -16.26
N ARG A 11 -21.36 -30.36 -17.11
CA ARG A 11 -19.93 -29.99 -17.17
C ARG A 11 -19.62 -28.64 -16.53
N LEU A 12 -20.64 -27.88 -16.11
CA LEU A 12 -20.44 -26.59 -15.47
C LEU A 12 -20.01 -26.77 -14.01
N ARG A 13 -19.15 -25.88 -13.53
CA ARG A 13 -18.70 -25.90 -12.13
C ARG A 13 -19.88 -25.67 -11.19
N LEU A 14 -19.98 -26.51 -10.15
CA LEU A 14 -21.01 -26.37 -9.13
C LEU A 14 -20.92 -25.02 -8.39
N THR A 15 -22.08 -24.43 -8.17
CA THR A 15 -22.33 -23.20 -7.43
C THR A 15 -23.24 -23.52 -6.24
N THR A 16 -23.39 -22.57 -5.32
CA THR A 16 -24.14 -22.74 -4.08
C THR A 16 -25.64 -23.04 -4.27
N LYS A 17 -26.20 -22.80 -5.46
CA LYS A 17 -27.64 -22.95 -5.74
C LYS A 17 -28.00 -24.13 -6.64
N GLN A 18 -27.03 -24.95 -7.00
CA GLN A 18 -27.22 -26.07 -7.94
C GLN A 18 -27.45 -27.42 -7.26
N VAL A 19 -27.12 -27.56 -5.97
CA VAL A 19 -27.20 -28.82 -5.22
C VAL A 19 -27.91 -28.55 -3.90
N ASN A 20 -28.60 -29.56 -3.35
CA ASN A 20 -29.29 -29.49 -2.07
C ASN A 20 -28.33 -29.67 -0.88
N GLY A 21 -28.88 -29.98 0.31
CA GLY A 21 -28.15 -30.09 1.58
C GLY A 21 -26.83 -30.88 1.52
N GLY A 22 -25.84 -30.39 2.27
CA GLY A 22 -24.50 -30.97 2.37
C GLY A 22 -23.44 -30.30 1.50
N TYR A 23 -23.83 -29.61 0.42
CA TYR A 23 -22.88 -28.84 -0.39
C TYR A 23 -22.75 -27.39 0.11
N TYR A 24 -21.68 -27.11 0.84
CA TYR A 24 -21.31 -25.74 1.23
C TYR A 24 -20.16 -25.21 0.38
N LYS A 25 -20.33 -24.01 -0.19
CA LYS A 25 -19.28 -23.31 -0.94
C LYS A 25 -19.23 -21.85 -0.49
N GLY A 26 -18.08 -21.44 0.05
CA GLY A 26 -17.89 -20.10 0.60
C GLY A 26 -17.68 -19.00 -0.45
N ASN A 27 -17.86 -17.74 -0.03
CA ASN A 27 -17.75 -16.55 -0.88
C ASN A 27 -16.51 -15.69 -0.56
N ARG A 28 -15.43 -16.30 -0.05
CA ARG A 28 -14.18 -15.60 0.34
C ARG A 28 -14.36 -14.47 1.37
N THR A 29 -15.36 -14.59 2.25
CA THR A 29 -15.57 -13.63 3.35
C THR A 29 -14.42 -13.63 4.35
N GLY A 30 -13.64 -14.72 4.43
CA GLY A 30 -12.56 -14.92 5.39
C GLY A 30 -13.07 -15.62 6.66
N SER A 31 -12.15 -16.23 7.42
CA SER A 31 -12.50 -16.84 8.72
C SER A 31 -12.40 -15.79 9.82
N MET A 32 -13.53 -15.49 10.48
CA MET A 32 -13.64 -14.50 11.56
C MET A 32 -13.54 -15.14 12.95
N GLY A 33 -13.12 -16.39 13.05
CA GLY A 33 -13.28 -17.19 14.26
C GLY A 33 -13.06 -18.67 14.02
N PHE A 34 -13.73 -19.50 14.80
CA PHE A 34 -13.67 -20.97 14.71
C PHE A 34 -14.99 -21.62 15.13
N PHE A 35 -15.23 -22.85 14.66
CA PHE A 35 -16.35 -23.66 15.12
C PHE A 35 -15.97 -24.39 16.40
N ALA A 36 -16.80 -24.29 17.44
CA ALA A 36 -16.69 -25.07 18.65
C ALA A 36 -17.21 -26.50 18.43
N LYS A 37 -16.85 -27.44 19.32
CA LYS A 37 -17.17 -28.87 19.19
C LYS A 37 -18.68 -29.16 19.13
N ASN A 38 -19.50 -28.28 19.70
CA ASN A 38 -20.96 -28.33 19.69
C ASN A 38 -21.59 -27.72 18.42
N GLY A 39 -20.79 -27.29 17.44
CA GLY A 39 -21.27 -26.72 16.18
C GLY A 39 -21.58 -25.22 16.23
N THR A 40 -21.43 -24.54 17.37
CA THR A 40 -21.55 -23.07 17.41
C THR A 40 -20.32 -22.39 16.84
N TYR A 41 -20.49 -21.21 16.25
CA TYR A 41 -19.38 -20.40 15.75
C TYR A 41 -18.98 -19.36 16.80
N VAL A 42 -17.70 -19.34 17.17
CA VAL A 42 -17.13 -18.38 18.13
C VAL A 42 -16.29 -17.36 17.36
N ILE A 43 -16.59 -16.07 17.55
CA ILE A 43 -15.94 -14.96 16.85
C ILE A 43 -14.61 -14.62 17.54
N ASP A 44 -13.55 -14.51 16.76
CA ASP A 44 -12.24 -13.99 17.18
C ASP A 44 -12.11 -12.53 16.72
N TRP A 45 -12.30 -11.60 17.65
CA TRP A 45 -12.28 -10.16 17.37
C TRP A 45 -10.95 -9.66 16.78
N LYS A 46 -9.83 -10.39 16.95
CA LYS A 46 -8.55 -10.03 16.34
C LYS A 46 -8.54 -10.22 14.81
N LYS A 47 -9.43 -11.07 14.28
CA LYS A 47 -9.56 -11.35 12.84
C LYS A 47 -10.65 -10.52 12.17
N VAL A 48 -11.50 -9.87 12.96
CA VAL A 48 -12.56 -9.01 12.45
C VAL A 48 -11.94 -7.76 11.85
N ARG A 49 -12.20 -7.52 10.56
CA ARG A 49 -11.70 -6.35 9.84
C ARG A 49 -12.46 -5.10 10.28
N THR A 50 -11.73 -4.05 10.64
CA THR A 50 -12.26 -2.71 10.90
C THR A 50 -11.75 -1.74 9.83
N PHE A 51 -12.58 -0.79 9.43
CA PHE A 51 -12.19 0.30 8.55
C PHE A 51 -12.03 1.57 9.38
N ALA A 52 -10.78 1.98 9.63
CA ALA A 52 -10.48 3.14 10.45
C ALA A 52 -10.84 4.44 9.70
N VAL A 53 -11.71 5.25 10.28
CA VAL A 53 -12.08 6.56 9.75
C VAL A 53 -11.25 7.63 10.47
N PRO A 54 -10.50 8.49 9.76
CA PRO A 54 -9.75 9.58 10.39
C PRO A 54 -10.66 10.58 11.11
N GLU A 55 -10.15 11.15 12.20
CA GLU A 55 -10.83 12.23 12.93
C GLU A 55 -10.78 13.55 12.12
N GLY A 56 -11.78 14.42 12.29
CA GLY A 56 -11.82 15.73 11.63
C GLY A 56 -12.15 15.71 10.12
N LEU A 57 -12.68 14.60 9.59
CA LEU A 57 -12.98 14.47 8.16
C LEU A 57 -13.98 15.54 7.65
N LYS A 58 -14.84 16.06 8.54
CA LYS A 58 -15.84 17.09 8.21
C LYS A 58 -15.22 18.46 7.97
N GLU A 59 -14.14 18.80 8.67
CA GLU A 59 -13.42 20.07 8.46
C GLU A 59 -12.35 19.97 7.36
N PHE A 60 -12.08 18.75 6.87
CA PHE A 60 -11.03 18.52 5.89
C PHE A 60 -11.36 19.14 4.53
N LYS A 61 -10.46 19.97 4.01
CA LYS A 61 -10.70 20.78 2.81
C LYS A 61 -10.47 20.04 1.50
N LEU A 62 -9.74 18.91 1.51
CA LEU A 62 -9.47 18.18 0.28
C LEU A 62 -10.71 17.42 -0.18
N THR A 63 -11.04 17.60 -1.46
CA THR A 63 -12.18 16.95 -2.11
C THR A 63 -11.66 15.96 -3.16
N PRO A 64 -12.49 15.00 -3.63
CA PRO A 64 -12.07 14.05 -4.66
C PRO A 64 -11.81 14.68 -6.04
N PHE A 65 -12.09 15.97 -6.21
CA PHE A 65 -11.91 16.68 -7.47
C PHE A 65 -10.99 17.89 -7.31
N VAL A 66 -10.31 18.24 -8.40
CA VAL A 66 -9.47 19.44 -8.52
C VAL A 66 -10.09 20.36 -9.57
N THR A 67 -9.92 21.67 -9.39
CA THR A 67 -10.41 22.67 -10.35
C THR A 67 -9.70 22.54 -11.70
N LYS A 68 -10.45 22.62 -12.82
CA LYS A 68 -9.88 22.56 -14.18
C LYS A 68 -8.94 23.72 -14.53
N LEU A 69 -8.98 24.81 -13.78
CA LEU A 69 -8.07 25.95 -13.94
C LEU A 69 -6.63 25.59 -13.56
N MET A 70 -6.46 24.59 -12.69
CA MET A 70 -5.14 24.10 -12.33
C MET A 70 -4.67 23.08 -13.37
N THR A 71 -3.58 23.38 -14.07
CA THR A 71 -2.95 22.44 -14.98
C THR A 71 -2.26 21.33 -14.19
N PRO A 72 -2.28 20.07 -14.67
CA PRO A 72 -1.57 18.98 -14.01
C PRO A 72 -0.08 19.30 -13.88
N THR A 73 0.43 19.30 -12.65
CA THR A 73 1.85 19.59 -12.38
C THR A 73 2.70 18.37 -12.73
N PRO A 74 3.72 18.51 -13.60
CA PRO A 74 4.64 17.40 -13.90
C PRO A 74 5.51 17.07 -12.68
N THR A 75 6.01 15.83 -12.63
CA THR A 75 6.96 15.41 -11.58
C THR A 75 8.29 16.17 -11.70
N ARG A 76 8.91 16.45 -10.55
CA ARG A 76 10.26 17.03 -10.47
C ARG A 76 11.35 15.99 -10.73
N TYR A 77 11.04 14.71 -10.54
CA TYR A 77 11.98 13.62 -10.68
C TYR A 77 11.98 13.15 -12.14
N THR A 78 12.95 13.63 -12.91
CA THR A 78 13.18 13.23 -14.29
C THR A 78 14.57 12.62 -14.45
N GLN A 79 14.74 11.83 -15.50
CA GLN A 79 16.01 11.31 -15.96
C GLN A 79 16.09 11.48 -17.47
N ASP A 80 17.25 11.90 -17.95
CA ASP A 80 17.53 11.95 -19.37
C ASP A 80 18.00 10.57 -19.82
N ILE A 81 17.32 10.01 -20.81
CA ILE A 81 17.65 8.72 -21.40
C ILE A 81 17.86 8.93 -22.89
N GLU A 82 18.98 8.42 -23.40
CA GLU A 82 19.23 8.35 -24.84
C GLU A 82 18.48 7.16 -25.44
N ARG A 83 17.56 7.43 -26.37
CA ARG A 83 16.88 6.38 -27.15
C ARG A 83 16.96 6.72 -28.62
N ASN A 84 17.55 5.83 -29.42
CA ASN A 84 17.69 5.97 -30.88
C ASN A 84 18.41 7.28 -31.30
N GLY A 85 19.47 7.67 -30.58
CA GLY A 85 20.26 8.86 -30.90
C GLY A 85 19.58 10.20 -30.58
N ARG A 86 18.49 10.19 -29.79
CA ARG A 86 17.83 11.39 -29.25
C ARG A 86 17.78 11.31 -27.73
N GLU A 87 18.16 12.39 -27.08
CA GLU A 87 17.98 12.58 -25.64
C GLU A 87 16.50 12.85 -25.34
N MET A 88 15.91 12.06 -24.44
CA MET A 88 14.54 12.26 -23.97
C MET A 88 14.52 12.33 -22.45
N THR A 89 13.96 13.42 -21.92
CA THR A 89 13.66 13.56 -20.50
C THR A 89 12.40 12.76 -20.16
N VAL A 90 12.56 11.70 -19.37
CA VAL A 90 11.46 10.86 -18.92
C VAL A 90 11.27 10.97 -17.41
N PRO A 91 10.03 10.87 -16.92
CA PRO A 91 9.78 10.86 -15.48
C PRO A 91 10.38 9.60 -14.86
N ARG A 92 11.14 9.77 -13.77
CA ARG A 92 11.67 8.68 -12.96
C ARG A 92 10.89 8.54 -11.65
N ALA A 93 10.91 7.34 -11.07
CA ALA A 93 10.31 7.11 -9.76
C ALA A 93 11.13 7.81 -8.66
N PHE A 94 10.44 8.16 -7.57
CA PHE A 94 11.04 8.69 -6.36
C PHE A 94 11.93 7.62 -5.71
N GLY A 95 13.23 7.92 -5.59
CA GLY A 95 14.23 6.98 -5.08
C GLY A 95 14.56 7.19 -3.60
N GLY A 96 15.30 6.24 -3.03
CA GLY A 96 15.75 6.34 -1.63
C GLY A 96 16.69 7.52 -1.37
N LYS A 97 17.58 7.86 -2.31
CA LYS A 97 18.47 9.03 -2.19
C LYS A 97 17.67 10.34 -2.18
N ASP A 98 16.67 10.46 -3.04
CA ASP A 98 15.79 11.64 -3.08
C ASP A 98 15.04 11.82 -1.76
N TYR A 99 14.67 10.72 -1.12
CA TYR A 99 14.07 10.75 0.22
C TYR A 99 15.06 11.22 1.28
N LEU A 100 16.31 10.73 1.26
CA LEU A 100 17.34 11.17 2.20
C LEU A 100 17.63 12.67 2.04
N ASP A 101 17.72 13.15 0.81
CA ASP A 101 17.96 14.57 0.52
C ASP A 101 16.78 15.44 1.02
N MET A 102 15.54 15.01 0.77
CA MET A 102 14.33 15.67 1.26
C MET A 102 14.24 15.63 2.80
N TRP A 103 14.55 14.49 3.41
CA TRP A 103 14.54 14.34 4.86
C TRP A 103 15.59 15.23 5.52
N ALA A 104 16.80 15.28 4.95
CA ALA A 104 17.87 16.13 5.45
C ALA A 104 17.54 17.63 5.32
N SER A 105 16.83 18.03 4.26
CA SER A 105 16.37 19.42 4.12
C SER A 105 15.29 19.81 5.12
N ASP A 106 14.38 18.89 5.44
CA ASP A 106 13.22 19.16 6.30
C ASP A 106 13.57 19.05 7.80
N ASN A 107 14.55 18.23 8.17
CA ASN A 107 14.91 17.92 9.56
C ASN A 107 16.30 18.44 9.95
N GLY A 108 16.57 19.72 9.68
CA GLY A 108 17.90 20.32 9.89
C GLY A 108 18.48 20.16 11.30
N GLN A 109 17.65 20.11 12.35
CA GLN A 109 18.14 19.91 13.72
C GLN A 109 18.75 18.51 13.92
N GLU A 110 18.08 17.46 13.45
CA GLU A 110 18.56 16.08 13.59
C GLU A 110 19.84 15.86 12.78
N VAL A 111 19.93 16.47 11.59
CA VAL A 111 21.12 16.41 10.74
C VAL A 111 22.33 17.06 11.43
N LEU A 112 22.17 18.27 11.98
CA LEU A 112 23.25 18.97 12.69
C LEU A 112 23.73 18.20 13.93
N GLU A 113 22.81 17.59 14.67
CA GLU A 113 23.15 16.74 15.80
C GLU A 113 23.93 15.49 15.36
N GLN A 114 23.53 14.86 14.25
CA GLN A 114 24.24 13.72 13.69
C GLN A 114 25.65 14.11 13.22
N GLU A 115 25.82 15.21 12.47
CA GLU A 115 27.13 15.71 12.04
C GLU A 115 28.06 16.00 13.22
N ARG A 116 27.50 16.56 14.31
CA ARG A 116 28.25 16.81 15.55
C ARG A 116 28.69 15.51 16.23
N LEU A 117 27.86 14.48 16.24
CA LEU A 117 28.21 13.17 16.80
C LEU A 117 29.27 12.48 15.95
N GLU A 118 29.13 12.51 14.63
CA GLU A 118 30.11 11.96 13.68
C GLU A 118 31.48 12.65 13.81
N SER A 119 31.49 13.98 13.94
CA SER A 119 32.71 14.77 14.19
C SER A 119 33.39 14.36 15.50
N GLN A 120 32.62 14.19 16.59
CA GLN A 120 33.16 13.74 17.87
C GLN A 120 33.70 12.31 17.84
N VAL A 121 33.05 11.42 17.07
CA VAL A 121 33.52 10.04 16.88
C VAL A 121 34.81 10.03 16.07
N ALA A 122 34.89 10.83 15.00
CA ALA A 122 36.10 10.99 14.19
C ALA A 122 37.27 11.53 15.03
N GLU A 123 37.04 12.55 15.85
CA GLU A 123 38.05 13.09 16.77
C GLU A 123 38.52 12.09 17.82
N LYS A 124 37.61 11.25 18.35
CA LYS A 124 37.95 10.19 19.31
C LYS A 124 38.72 9.04 18.65
N GLY A 125 38.40 8.68 17.41
CA GLY A 125 39.10 7.66 16.63
C GLY A 125 40.48 8.09 16.12
N ALA A 126 40.69 9.40 15.91
CA ALA A 126 41.96 9.96 15.44
C ALA A 126 43.04 10.11 16.53
N LYS A 127 42.68 10.00 17.82
CA LYS A 127 43.67 10.00 18.91
C LYS A 127 44.31 8.61 19.03
N PRO A 128 45.61 8.43 18.74
CA PRO A 128 46.28 7.14 18.90
C PRO A 128 46.28 6.78 20.40
N SER A 129 45.96 5.53 20.73
CA SER A 129 46.01 5.06 22.11
C SER A 129 47.47 5.12 22.60
N GLN A 130 47.74 5.99 23.57
CA GLN A 130 49.03 6.03 24.26
C GLN A 130 49.18 4.84 25.20
#